data_AF-A0A059LML9-F1
#
_entry.id   AF-A0A059LML9-F1
#
_cell.length_a   1.000
_cell.length_b   1.000
_cell.length_c   1.000
_cell.angle_alpha   90.00
_cell.angle_beta   90.00
_cell.angle_gamma   90.00
#
_symmetry.space_group_name_H-M   'P 1'
#
loop_
_entity.id
_entity.type
_entity.pdbx_description
1 polymer ?
#
loop_
_entity_poly.entity_id
_entity_poly.type
_entity_poly.pdbx_seq_one_letter_code
_entity_poly.pdbx_strand_id
1 'polypeptide(L)'
;MGEPAELEGASLPTLLASGLACLREARSGGPPSPERAAKTLSAVARGLERLREARLRTQTLALFSRNEEAGDVATSNLVYLLLPFLSAQLLAAVPAGSDHGRRLQALRQAQTELGAFLERLNEYGLAGPVASERGEESWEESSSRSRGSGSGMVDGLDPAKKRARKLAAHARRRTLRCDMEAHGTLEQWLGLADGAGMTWLGRAGAAAGNEAEDEDERDRERILLRLEWAALEALDALDGNAQELQILTHALKMQEDGRPTQDA
;
A
#
# COMPACT_ATOMS: atom_id res chain seq x y z
N MET A 1 16.04 2.61 -22.38
CA MET A 1 15.36 1.52 -23.11
C MET A 1 16.17 0.22 -22.95
N GLY A 2 16.25 -0.33 -21.75
CA GLY A 2 16.97 -1.57 -21.49
C GLY A 2 16.53 -2.18 -20.17
N GLU A 3 15.31 -2.73 -20.13
CA GLU A 3 14.79 -3.48 -18.97
C GLU A 3 13.71 -4.57 -19.26
N PRO A 4 13.19 -4.84 -20.49
CA PRO A 4 12.14 -5.88 -20.62
C PRO A 4 12.66 -7.31 -20.39
N ALA A 5 13.90 -7.61 -20.81
CA ALA A 5 14.47 -8.95 -20.71
C ALA A 5 14.78 -9.40 -19.27
N GLU A 6 15.00 -8.46 -18.33
CA GLU A 6 15.27 -8.80 -16.93
C GLU A 6 14.00 -9.19 -16.15
N LEU A 7 12.82 -8.82 -16.67
CA LEU A 7 11.54 -9.17 -16.08
C LEU A 7 11.08 -10.56 -16.49
N GLU A 8 11.27 -10.94 -17.76
CA GLU A 8 10.70 -12.14 -18.40
C GLU A 8 11.10 -13.49 -17.77
N GLY A 9 12.02 -13.53 -16.79
CA GLY A 9 12.37 -14.75 -16.04
C GLY A 9 12.39 -14.60 -14.51
N ALA A 10 12.15 -13.41 -13.96
CA ALA A 10 12.32 -13.16 -12.53
C ALA A 10 11.22 -13.80 -11.69
N SER A 11 11.53 -14.59 -10.66
CA SER A 11 10.49 -15.23 -9.82
C SER A 11 9.60 -14.20 -9.10
N LEU A 12 8.38 -14.60 -8.69
CA LEU A 12 7.49 -13.76 -7.87
C LEU A 12 8.21 -13.19 -6.62
N PRO A 13 8.97 -14.02 -5.86
CA PRO A 13 9.79 -13.50 -4.80
C PRO A 13 10.78 -12.42 -5.24
N THR A 14 11.53 -12.66 -6.32
CA THR A 14 12.52 -11.71 -6.85
C THR A 14 11.89 -10.37 -7.24
N LEU A 15 10.69 -10.39 -7.82
CA LEU A 15 9.98 -9.17 -8.21
C LEU A 15 9.54 -8.36 -7.00
N LEU A 16 8.97 -9.01 -5.98
CA LEU A 16 8.58 -8.35 -4.72
C LEU A 16 9.81 -7.77 -3.99
N ALA A 17 10.89 -8.54 -3.89
CA ALA A 17 12.18 -8.11 -3.35
C ALA A 17 12.71 -6.85 -4.04
N SER A 18 12.74 -6.87 -5.37
CA SER A 18 13.23 -5.75 -6.18
C SER A 18 12.34 -4.51 -6.06
N GLY A 19 11.01 -4.69 -6.01
CA GLY A 19 10.05 -3.62 -5.76
C GLY A 19 10.27 -2.94 -4.40
N LEU A 20 10.52 -3.73 -3.34
CA LEU A 20 10.84 -3.21 -2.00
C LEU A 20 12.18 -2.48 -1.97
N ALA A 21 13.21 -2.99 -2.65
CA ALA A 21 14.49 -2.30 -2.79
C ALA A 21 14.32 -0.93 -3.46
N CYS A 22 13.50 -0.85 -4.51
CA CYS A 22 13.15 0.42 -5.15
C CYS A 22 12.40 1.37 -4.20
N LEU A 23 11.50 0.86 -3.36
CA LEU A 23 10.78 1.67 -2.37
C LEU A 23 11.73 2.30 -1.33
N ARG A 24 12.73 1.55 -0.86
CA ARG A 24 13.76 2.08 0.04
C ARG A 24 14.57 3.18 -0.63
N GLU A 25 14.99 2.95 -1.86
CA GLU A 25 15.75 3.93 -2.63
C GLU A 25 14.92 5.22 -2.81
N ALA A 26 13.64 5.10 -3.17
CA ALA A 26 12.73 6.22 -3.30
C ALA A 26 12.55 7.01 -1.99
N ARG A 27 12.57 6.31 -0.84
CA ARG A 27 12.43 6.89 0.51
C ARG A 27 13.74 7.35 1.15
N SER A 28 14.89 7.12 0.52
CA SER A 28 16.19 7.47 1.09
C SER A 28 16.20 8.96 1.48
N GLY A 29 16.53 9.24 2.75
CA GLY A 29 16.50 10.58 3.35
C GLY A 29 17.55 11.54 2.77
N GLY A 30 17.41 12.84 3.06
CA GLY A 30 18.35 13.88 2.64
C GLY A 30 17.66 15.25 2.45
N PRO A 31 18.42 16.29 2.06
CA PRO A 31 17.83 17.55 1.61
C PRO A 31 17.13 17.38 0.25
N PRO A 32 16.09 18.16 -0.06
CA PRO A 32 15.46 18.15 -1.39
C PRO A 32 16.43 18.74 -2.43
N SER A 33 16.70 17.99 -3.49
CA SER A 33 17.50 18.45 -4.64
C SER A 33 16.90 17.93 -5.96
N PRO A 34 17.18 18.58 -7.10
CA PRO A 34 16.69 18.13 -8.41
C PRO A 34 17.20 16.72 -8.77
N GLU A 35 18.47 16.45 -8.49
CA GLU A 35 19.09 15.14 -8.71
C GLU A 35 18.42 14.05 -7.89
N ARG A 36 18.10 14.36 -6.61
CA ARG A 36 17.38 13.43 -5.75
C ARG A 36 15.96 13.20 -6.24
N ALA A 37 15.25 14.24 -6.67
CA ALA A 37 13.92 14.09 -7.24
C ALA A 37 13.94 13.17 -8.48
N ALA A 38 14.93 13.33 -9.37
CA ALA A 38 15.12 12.45 -10.52
C ALA A 38 15.42 10.99 -10.10
N LYS A 39 16.28 10.80 -9.09
CA LYS A 39 16.58 9.47 -8.53
C LYS A 39 15.36 8.81 -7.92
N THR A 40 14.59 9.54 -7.10
CA THR A 40 13.33 9.08 -6.52
C THR A 40 12.35 8.67 -7.61
N LEU A 41 12.16 9.49 -8.65
CA LEU A 41 11.25 9.17 -9.76
C LEU A 41 11.70 7.92 -10.54
N SER A 42 13.01 7.76 -10.77
CA SER A 42 13.57 6.56 -11.40
C SER A 42 13.33 5.30 -10.56
N ALA A 43 13.55 5.39 -9.23
CA ALA A 43 13.26 4.30 -8.30
C ALA A 43 11.76 3.97 -8.25
N VAL A 44 10.88 4.98 -8.24
CA VAL A 44 9.43 4.80 -8.28
C VAL A 44 9.01 4.09 -9.56
N ALA A 45 9.50 4.53 -10.73
CA ALA A 45 9.15 3.92 -12.01
C ALA A 45 9.57 2.44 -12.08
N ARG A 46 10.82 2.13 -11.71
CA ARG A 46 11.32 0.74 -11.66
C ARG A 46 10.51 -0.10 -10.68
N GLY A 47 10.28 0.41 -9.47
CA GLY A 47 9.53 -0.31 -8.43
C GLY A 47 8.11 -0.63 -8.87
N LEU A 48 7.40 0.33 -9.49
CA LEU A 48 6.05 0.12 -10.00
C LEU A 48 6.01 -0.93 -11.09
N GLU A 49 7.01 -0.95 -11.97
CA GLU A 49 7.11 -1.98 -13.01
C GLU A 49 7.31 -3.38 -12.40
N ARG A 50 8.22 -3.53 -11.42
CA ARG A 50 8.45 -4.82 -10.75
C ARG A 50 7.20 -5.31 -10.01
N LEU A 51 6.49 -4.42 -9.31
CA LEU A 51 5.27 -4.78 -8.56
C LEU A 51 4.07 -5.05 -9.48
N ARG A 52 3.95 -4.36 -10.62
CA ARG A 52 2.93 -4.66 -11.64
C ARG A 52 3.13 -6.04 -12.24
N GLU A 53 4.37 -6.37 -12.59
CA GLU A 53 4.71 -7.70 -13.10
C GLU A 53 4.43 -8.79 -12.05
N ALA A 54 4.78 -8.53 -10.78
CA ALA A 54 4.43 -9.45 -9.69
C ALA A 54 2.90 -9.66 -9.60
N ARG A 55 2.13 -8.57 -9.67
CA ARG A 55 0.66 -8.63 -9.63
C ARG A 55 0.10 -9.42 -10.79
N LEU A 56 0.57 -9.19 -12.02
CA LEU A 56 0.16 -9.93 -13.20
C LEU A 56 0.39 -11.44 -13.01
N ARG A 57 1.54 -11.82 -12.47
CA ARG A 57 1.85 -13.24 -12.19
C ARG A 57 0.96 -13.84 -11.13
N THR A 58 0.66 -13.11 -10.06
CA THR A 58 -0.30 -13.61 -9.05
C THR A 58 -1.68 -13.86 -9.64
N GLN A 59 -2.10 -13.05 -10.63
CA GLN A 59 -3.35 -13.24 -11.35
C GLN A 59 -3.29 -14.45 -12.29
N THR A 60 -2.19 -14.59 -13.06
CA THR A 60 -1.98 -15.73 -13.97
C THR A 60 -1.92 -17.06 -13.22
N LEU A 61 -1.29 -17.07 -12.03
CA LEU A 61 -1.24 -18.23 -11.14
C LEU A 61 -2.54 -18.43 -10.34
N ALA A 62 -3.50 -17.51 -10.46
CA ALA A 62 -4.76 -17.51 -9.72
C ALA A 62 -4.57 -17.72 -8.21
N LEU A 63 -3.58 -17.05 -7.60
CA LEU A 63 -3.24 -17.24 -6.19
C LEU A 63 -4.34 -16.79 -5.21
N PHE A 64 -5.30 -16.00 -5.69
CA PHE A 64 -6.35 -15.39 -4.90
C PHE A 64 -7.68 -15.43 -5.66
N SER A 65 -8.70 -16.02 -5.04
CA SER A 65 -10.09 -15.98 -5.48
C SER A 65 -10.99 -15.21 -4.51
N ARG A 66 -12.03 -14.55 -5.02
CA ARG A 66 -13.01 -13.82 -4.20
C ARG A 66 -13.83 -14.70 -3.24
N ASN A 67 -13.86 -16.00 -3.49
CA ASN A 67 -14.66 -16.97 -2.72
C ASN A 67 -13.81 -17.78 -1.72
N GLU A 68 -12.54 -17.43 -1.55
CA GLU A 68 -11.63 -18.09 -0.60
C GLU A 68 -11.57 -17.30 0.71
N GLU A 69 -11.44 -18.00 1.82
CA GLU A 69 -11.12 -17.39 3.11
C GLU A 69 -9.60 -17.27 3.27
N ALA A 70 -9.15 -16.44 4.21
CA ALA A 70 -7.72 -16.32 4.49
C ALA A 70 -7.07 -17.67 4.83
N GLY A 71 -7.81 -18.57 5.49
CA GLY A 71 -7.39 -19.92 5.85
C GLY A 71 -7.02 -20.80 4.65
N ASP A 72 -7.63 -20.56 3.49
CA ASP A 72 -7.43 -21.35 2.27
C ASP A 72 -6.17 -20.92 1.49
N VAL A 73 -5.60 -19.77 1.85
CA VAL A 73 -4.42 -19.21 1.20
C VAL A 73 -3.16 -19.72 1.90
N ALA A 74 -2.26 -20.32 1.12
CA ALA A 74 -0.95 -20.74 1.59
C ALA A 74 -0.18 -19.58 2.23
N THR A 75 0.47 -19.83 3.36
CA THR A 75 1.22 -18.83 4.14
C THR A 75 2.20 -18.04 3.27
N SER A 76 2.94 -18.72 2.39
CA SER A 76 3.87 -18.12 1.44
C SER A 76 3.21 -17.16 0.44
N ASN A 77 1.94 -17.34 0.11
CA ASN A 77 1.23 -16.50 -0.86
C ASN A 77 0.63 -15.24 -0.22
N LEU A 78 0.29 -15.26 1.07
CA LEU A 78 -0.35 -14.14 1.77
C LEU A 78 0.40 -12.81 1.61
N VAL A 79 1.74 -12.86 1.54
CA VAL A 79 2.57 -11.65 1.39
C VAL A 79 2.25 -10.86 0.10
N TYR A 80 1.78 -11.53 -0.95
CA TYR A 80 1.46 -10.86 -2.21
C TYR A 80 0.15 -10.04 -2.15
N LEU A 81 -0.65 -10.18 -1.09
CA LEU A 81 -1.77 -9.26 -0.83
C LEU A 81 -1.28 -7.83 -0.57
N LEU A 82 -0.01 -7.63 -0.17
CA LEU A 82 0.58 -6.31 0.03
C LEU A 82 0.92 -5.58 -1.28
N LEU A 83 0.88 -6.24 -2.45
CA LEU A 83 1.34 -5.64 -3.72
C LEU A 83 0.68 -4.28 -4.05
N PRO A 84 -0.66 -4.11 -3.96
CA PRO A 84 -1.28 -2.82 -4.25
C PRO A 84 -0.89 -1.76 -3.21
N PHE A 85 -0.80 -2.13 -1.93
CA PHE A 85 -0.31 -1.24 -0.88
C PHE A 85 1.12 -0.76 -1.16
N LEU A 86 2.04 -1.64 -1.54
CA LEU A 86 3.43 -1.28 -1.86
C LEU A 86 3.51 -0.36 -3.09
N SER A 87 2.68 -0.58 -4.10
CA SER A 87 2.54 0.32 -5.25
C SER A 87 2.08 1.72 -4.82
N ALA A 88 1.09 1.81 -3.93
CA ALA A 88 0.65 3.09 -3.37
C ALA A 88 1.77 3.79 -2.58
N GLN A 89 2.59 3.03 -1.85
CA GLN A 89 3.72 3.59 -1.10
C GLN A 89 4.84 4.13 -2.00
N LEU A 90 5.06 3.55 -3.18
CA LEU A 90 5.94 4.11 -4.21
C LEU A 90 5.36 5.39 -4.79
N LEU A 91 4.06 5.40 -5.11
CA LEU A 91 3.36 6.59 -5.62
C LEU A 91 3.38 7.75 -4.61
N ALA A 92 3.24 7.44 -3.32
CA ALA A 92 3.35 8.42 -2.24
C ALA A 92 4.77 9.02 -2.12
N ALA A 93 5.81 8.35 -2.61
CA ALA A 93 7.18 8.86 -2.63
C ALA A 93 7.44 9.86 -3.78
N VAL A 94 6.52 10.01 -4.74
CA VAL A 94 6.65 11.02 -5.81
C VAL A 94 6.73 12.42 -5.21
N PRO A 95 7.82 13.18 -5.41
CA PRO A 95 7.99 14.49 -4.79
C PRO A 95 6.91 15.48 -5.25
N ALA A 96 6.42 16.31 -4.32
CA ALA A 96 5.45 17.37 -4.63
C ALA A 96 6.02 18.43 -5.59
N GLY A 97 7.33 18.73 -5.48
CA GLY A 97 8.11 19.49 -6.46
C GLY A 97 7.46 20.76 -7.02
N SER A 98 7.89 21.16 -8.22
CA SER A 98 7.24 22.23 -9.02
C SER A 98 6.14 21.70 -9.96
N ASP A 99 6.02 20.37 -10.09
CA ASP A 99 5.05 19.70 -10.96
C ASP A 99 3.89 19.15 -10.12
N HIS A 100 2.98 20.04 -9.73
CA HIS A 100 1.77 19.69 -8.98
C HIS A 100 0.89 18.69 -9.74
N GLY A 101 0.89 18.73 -11.08
CA GLY A 101 0.11 17.82 -11.93
C GLY A 101 0.56 16.36 -11.79
N ARG A 102 1.88 16.12 -11.81
CA ARG A 102 2.44 14.79 -11.58
C ARG A 102 2.15 14.26 -10.18
N ARG A 103 2.28 15.11 -9.15
CA ARG A 103 1.93 14.72 -7.77
C ARG A 103 0.45 14.38 -7.65
N LEU A 104 -0.43 15.20 -8.23
CA LEU A 104 -1.88 14.96 -8.25
C LEU A 104 -2.21 13.60 -8.91
N GLN A 105 -1.60 13.30 -10.05
CA GLN A 105 -1.79 12.02 -10.73
C GLN A 105 -1.30 10.84 -9.88
N ALA A 106 -0.12 10.96 -9.27
CA ALA A 106 0.43 9.93 -8.40
C ALA A 106 -0.49 9.64 -7.20
N LEU A 107 -1.05 10.68 -6.57
CA LEU A 107 -1.98 10.53 -5.44
C LEU A 107 -3.30 9.85 -5.84
N ARG A 108 -3.86 10.17 -7.00
CA ARG A 108 -5.08 9.50 -7.51
C ARG A 108 -4.84 8.02 -7.76
N GLN A 109 -3.69 7.69 -8.36
CA GLN A 109 -3.27 6.30 -8.54
C GLN A 109 -3.06 5.61 -7.18
N ALA A 110 -2.44 6.30 -6.21
CA ALA A 110 -2.25 5.76 -4.87
C ALA A 110 -3.59 5.46 -4.19
N GLN A 111 -4.59 6.35 -4.27
CA GLN A 111 -5.93 6.09 -3.73
C GLN A 111 -6.59 4.86 -4.37
N THR A 112 -6.42 4.67 -5.68
CA THR A 112 -6.94 3.49 -6.39
C THR A 112 -6.29 2.20 -5.87
N GLU A 113 -4.97 2.19 -5.72
CA GLU A 113 -4.24 1.02 -5.22
C GLU A 113 -4.53 0.72 -3.73
N LEU A 114 -4.67 1.75 -2.89
CA LEU A 114 -5.07 1.60 -1.48
C LEU A 114 -6.51 1.08 -1.35
N GLY A 115 -7.43 1.58 -2.17
CA GLY A 115 -8.82 1.09 -2.22
C GLY A 115 -8.88 -0.39 -2.60
N ALA A 116 -8.17 -0.78 -3.68
CA ALA A 116 -8.09 -2.18 -4.10
C ALA A 116 -7.45 -3.08 -3.05
N PHE A 117 -6.45 -2.59 -2.32
CA PHE A 117 -5.84 -3.31 -1.19
C PHE A 117 -6.85 -3.54 -0.06
N LEU A 118 -7.54 -2.50 0.40
CA LEU A 118 -8.49 -2.59 1.49
C LEU A 118 -9.71 -3.46 1.14
N GLU A 119 -10.24 -3.31 -0.09
CA GLU A 119 -11.32 -4.15 -0.59
C GLU A 119 -10.90 -5.63 -0.56
N ARG A 120 -9.70 -5.94 -1.06
CA ARG A 120 -9.17 -7.30 -1.03
C ARG A 120 -9.00 -7.82 0.40
N LEU A 121 -8.47 -7.03 1.33
CA LEU A 121 -8.37 -7.48 2.72
C LEU A 121 -9.74 -7.71 3.35
N ASN A 122 -10.75 -6.93 2.98
CA ASN A 122 -12.10 -7.12 3.46
C ASN A 122 -12.73 -8.42 2.91
N GLU A 123 -12.54 -8.72 1.62
CA GLU A 123 -12.98 -9.98 1.00
C GLU A 123 -12.46 -11.22 1.77
N TYR A 124 -11.23 -11.15 2.28
CA TYR A 124 -10.59 -12.24 3.03
C TYR A 124 -10.75 -12.17 4.56
N GLY A 125 -11.43 -11.15 5.10
CA GLY A 125 -11.55 -10.93 6.55
C GLY A 125 -10.25 -10.53 7.25
N LEU A 126 -9.28 -10.00 6.50
CA LEU A 126 -7.91 -9.68 6.93
C LEU A 126 -7.68 -8.21 7.29
N ALA A 127 -8.66 -7.34 7.06
CA ALA A 127 -8.52 -5.91 7.37
C ALA A 127 -8.39 -5.65 8.88
N GLY A 128 -8.84 -6.59 9.71
CA GLY A 128 -8.98 -6.41 11.16
C GLY A 128 -10.21 -5.56 11.50
N PRO A 129 -10.73 -5.64 12.73
CA PRO A 129 -12.01 -5.04 13.10
C PRO A 129 -11.99 -3.52 12.93
N VAL A 130 -10.91 -2.86 13.35
CA VAL A 130 -10.80 -1.40 13.30
C VAL A 130 -10.69 -0.86 11.87
N ALA A 131 -10.01 -1.58 10.98
CA ALA A 131 -9.91 -1.13 9.59
C ALA A 131 -11.18 -1.47 8.80
N SER A 132 -11.83 -2.60 9.09
CA SER A 132 -13.12 -2.97 8.49
C SER A 132 -14.20 -1.94 8.82
N GLU A 133 -14.37 -1.58 10.11
CA GLU A 133 -15.33 -0.54 10.54
C GLU A 133 -15.07 0.83 9.89
N ARG A 134 -13.79 1.25 9.77
CA ARG A 134 -13.44 2.52 9.10
C ARG A 134 -13.64 2.44 7.59
N GLY A 135 -13.42 1.28 7.00
CA GLY A 135 -13.60 1.03 5.58
C GLY A 135 -15.07 1.15 5.18
N GLU A 136 -15.95 0.41 5.86
CA GLU A 136 -17.40 0.36 5.59
C GLU A 136 -18.02 1.77 5.54
N GLU A 137 -17.69 2.64 6.49
CA GLU A 137 -18.20 4.02 6.50
C GLU A 137 -17.66 4.88 5.35
N SER A 138 -16.41 4.69 4.95
CA SER A 138 -15.84 5.40 3.80
C SER A 138 -16.56 5.02 2.50
N TRP A 139 -16.91 3.73 2.36
CA TRP A 139 -17.69 3.21 1.23
C TRP A 139 -19.15 3.71 1.27
N GLU A 140 -19.76 3.78 2.44
CA GLU A 140 -21.09 4.35 2.64
C GLU A 140 -21.12 5.87 2.35
N GLU A 141 -20.13 6.63 2.83
CA GLU A 141 -20.01 8.06 2.57
C GLU A 141 -19.80 8.33 1.06
N SER A 142 -18.98 7.53 0.39
CA SER A 142 -18.76 7.63 -1.06
C SER A 142 -20.01 7.27 -1.87
N SER A 143 -20.75 6.24 -1.45
CA SER A 143 -22.00 5.80 -2.10
C SER A 143 -23.13 6.82 -1.89
N SER A 144 -23.19 7.44 -0.71
CA SER A 144 -24.18 8.49 -0.40
C SER A 144 -23.93 9.80 -1.17
N ARG A 145 -22.67 10.14 -1.48
CA ARG A 145 -22.31 11.30 -2.32
C ARG A 145 -22.62 11.11 -3.80
N SER A 146 -22.66 9.87 -4.29
CA SER A 146 -22.92 9.55 -5.70
C SER A 146 -24.43 9.53 -6.05
N ARG A 147 -25.31 9.36 -5.05
CA ARG A 147 -26.75 9.51 -5.23
C ARG A 147 -27.16 10.96 -5.04
N GLY A 148 -27.20 11.70 -6.15
CA GLY A 148 -27.65 13.09 -6.19
C GLY A 148 -28.99 13.29 -5.48
N SER A 149 -28.93 13.93 -4.31
CA SER A 149 -30.06 14.61 -3.69
C SER A 149 -29.51 15.83 -2.98
N GLY A 150 -29.86 17.00 -3.52
CA GLY A 150 -29.53 18.28 -2.91
C GLY A 150 -30.10 18.37 -1.50
N SER A 151 -29.22 18.30 -0.51
CA SER A 151 -29.43 18.89 0.80
C SER A 151 -28.04 19.14 1.41
N GLY A 152 -27.64 20.40 1.46
CA GLY A 152 -26.45 20.83 2.18
C GLY A 152 -26.62 20.57 3.67
N MET A 153 -26.14 19.41 4.13
CA MET A 153 -25.90 19.08 5.53
C MET A 153 -24.93 17.90 5.60
N VAL A 154 -23.72 18.07 5.06
CA VAL A 154 -22.63 17.09 5.19
C VAL A 154 -21.83 17.45 6.44
N ASP A 155 -22.25 16.96 7.60
CA ASP A 155 -21.36 16.51 8.70
C ASP A 155 -22.21 15.82 9.79
N GLY A 156 -22.49 14.53 9.61
CA GLY A 156 -23.42 13.77 10.46
C GLY A 156 -22.77 12.68 11.32
N LEU A 157 -21.44 12.61 11.37
CA LEU A 157 -20.75 11.79 12.36
C LEU A 157 -20.50 12.65 13.59
N ASP A 158 -21.16 12.31 14.69
CA ASP A 158 -20.89 12.85 16.02
C ASP A 158 -19.36 12.98 16.21
N PRO A 159 -18.83 14.21 16.45
CA PRO A 159 -17.41 14.44 16.67
C PRO A 159 -16.81 13.50 17.72
N ALA A 160 -17.62 13.07 18.70
CA ALA A 160 -17.22 12.09 19.71
C ALA A 160 -16.98 10.69 19.09
N LYS A 161 -17.83 10.22 18.17
CA LYS A 161 -17.63 8.95 17.44
C LYS A 161 -16.37 9.00 16.56
N LYS A 162 -16.18 10.10 15.81
CA LYS A 162 -14.98 10.30 14.98
C LYS A 162 -13.69 10.28 15.82
N ARG A 163 -13.72 10.93 16.99
CA ARG A 163 -12.60 10.90 17.93
C ARG A 163 -12.39 9.51 18.53
N ALA A 164 -13.45 8.84 18.98
CA ALA A 164 -13.37 7.51 19.57
C ALA A 164 -12.73 6.50 18.60
N ARG A 165 -13.08 6.56 17.32
CA ARG A 165 -12.47 5.72 16.28
C ARG A 165 -11.00 6.02 16.04
N LYS A 166 -10.62 7.30 15.98
CA LYS A 166 -9.20 7.67 15.88
C LYS A 166 -8.41 7.17 17.09
N LEU A 167 -9.00 7.25 18.29
CA LEU A 167 -8.38 6.70 19.50
C LEU A 167 -8.25 5.17 19.44
N ALA A 168 -9.29 4.47 18.98
CA ALA A 168 -9.27 3.01 18.81
C ALA A 168 -8.23 2.57 17.76
N ALA A 169 -8.19 3.23 16.60
CA ALA A 169 -7.17 2.99 15.57
C ALA A 169 -5.76 3.27 16.07
N HIS A 170 -5.57 4.37 16.81
CA HIS A 170 -4.27 4.69 17.41
C HIS A 170 -3.86 3.67 18.48
N ALA A 171 -4.80 3.22 19.32
CA ALA A 171 -4.55 2.18 20.31
C ALA A 171 -4.18 0.84 19.64
N ARG A 172 -4.97 0.40 18.65
CA ARG A 172 -4.70 -0.83 17.89
C ARG A 172 -3.35 -0.77 17.19
N ARG A 173 -3.03 0.37 16.55
CA ARG A 173 -1.72 0.59 15.93
C ARG A 173 -0.59 0.48 16.94
N ARG A 174 -0.75 1.04 18.14
CA ARG A 174 0.27 0.93 19.19
C ARG A 174 0.49 -0.53 19.61
N THR A 175 -0.58 -1.31 19.77
CA THR A 175 -0.49 -2.75 20.06
C THR A 175 0.23 -3.49 18.94
N LEU A 176 -0.25 -3.35 17.70
CA LEU A 176 0.36 -3.99 16.53
C LEU A 176 1.84 -3.61 16.39
N ARG A 177 2.21 -2.36 16.69
CA ARG A 177 3.61 -1.95 16.66
C ARG A 177 4.46 -2.74 17.66
N CYS A 178 4.01 -2.91 18.89
CA CYS A 178 4.72 -3.70 19.89
C CYS A 178 4.83 -5.17 19.44
N ASP A 179 3.75 -5.73 18.90
CA ASP A 179 3.74 -7.11 18.40
C ASP A 179 4.72 -7.26 17.23
N MET A 180 4.72 -6.33 16.27
CA MET A 180 5.62 -6.34 15.11
C MET A 180 7.09 -6.08 15.48
N GLU A 181 7.37 -5.26 16.49
CA GLU A 181 8.75 -5.06 16.99
C GLU A 181 9.33 -6.38 17.53
N ALA A 182 8.50 -7.28 18.07
CA ALA A 182 8.93 -8.62 18.47
C ALA A 182 9.25 -9.54 17.26
N HIS A 183 8.64 -9.28 16.10
CA HIS A 183 8.76 -10.10 14.90
C HIS A 183 9.74 -9.57 13.83
N GLY A 184 10.23 -8.34 13.98
CA GLY A 184 11.14 -7.68 13.03
C GLY A 184 10.43 -7.00 11.85
N THR A 185 11.18 -6.27 11.03
CA THR A 185 10.61 -5.59 9.86
C THR A 185 10.28 -6.60 8.76
N LEU A 186 9.23 -6.33 7.96
CA LEU A 186 8.88 -7.11 6.74
C LEU A 186 10.11 -7.34 5.85
N GLU A 187 10.99 -6.36 5.81
CA GLU A 187 12.24 -6.37 5.07
C GLU A 187 13.30 -7.34 5.62
N GLN A 188 13.49 -7.35 6.93
CA GLN A 188 14.36 -8.32 7.61
C GLN A 188 13.81 -9.74 7.42
N TRP A 189 12.49 -9.92 7.54
CA TRP A 189 11.84 -11.20 7.36
C TRP A 189 11.84 -11.70 5.91
N LEU A 190 11.70 -10.81 4.92
CA LEU A 190 11.90 -11.15 3.50
C LEU A 190 13.38 -11.43 3.15
N GLY A 191 14.30 -11.42 4.12
CA GLY A 191 15.73 -11.66 3.88
C GLY A 191 16.39 -10.56 3.04
N LEU A 192 15.78 -9.38 2.98
CA LEU A 192 16.20 -8.26 2.15
C LEU A 192 17.20 -7.32 2.83
N ALA A 193 17.48 -7.55 4.12
CA ALA A 193 18.45 -6.78 4.90
C ALA A 193 19.89 -7.33 4.76
N ASP A 194 20.05 -8.66 4.74
CA ASP A 194 21.37 -9.32 4.84
C ASP A 194 21.79 -10.07 3.57
N GLY A 195 21.10 -9.86 2.44
CA GLY A 195 21.43 -10.53 1.17
C GLY A 195 21.15 -12.04 1.14
N ALA A 196 20.61 -12.60 2.23
CA ALA A 196 20.24 -14.01 2.34
C ALA A 196 19.04 -14.39 1.45
N GLY A 197 18.26 -13.41 0.98
CA GLY A 197 17.15 -13.62 0.05
C GLY A 197 15.95 -14.35 0.67
N MET A 198 14.87 -14.45 -0.11
CA MET A 198 13.57 -15.08 0.22
C MET A 198 13.64 -16.61 0.36
N THR A 199 14.59 -17.10 1.15
CA THR A 199 14.81 -18.54 1.36
C THR A 199 13.67 -19.23 2.11
N TRP A 200 12.84 -18.51 2.88
CA TRP A 200 11.68 -19.09 3.57
C TRP A 200 10.49 -19.30 2.59
N LEU A 201 10.26 -18.36 1.66
CA LEU A 201 9.25 -18.47 0.59
C LEU A 201 9.48 -19.65 -0.37
N GLY A 202 10.72 -20.13 -0.46
CA GLY A 202 11.09 -21.33 -1.22
C GLY A 202 11.30 -22.58 -0.36
N ARG A 203 11.07 -22.52 0.96
CA ARG A 203 11.35 -23.62 1.90
C ARG A 203 10.17 -24.57 2.12
N ALA A 204 9.05 -24.33 1.45
CA ALA A 204 7.89 -25.21 1.49
C ALA A 204 8.29 -26.63 1.04
N GLY A 205 8.52 -27.52 2.01
CA GLY A 205 8.75 -28.95 1.78
C GLY A 205 10.07 -29.55 2.29
N ALA A 206 10.97 -28.80 2.94
CA ALA A 206 12.29 -29.33 3.32
C ALA A 206 12.44 -29.78 4.80
N ALA A 207 11.59 -29.31 5.71
CA ALA A 207 11.66 -29.67 7.13
C ALA A 207 10.51 -30.63 7.49
N ALA A 208 10.86 -31.83 7.97
CA ALA A 208 9.89 -32.84 8.42
C ALA A 208 9.83 -32.83 9.95
N GLY A 209 8.65 -32.52 10.52
CA GLY A 209 8.37 -32.58 11.96
C GLY A 209 7.68 -31.32 12.52
N ASN A 210 7.28 -31.37 13.79
CA ASN A 210 6.57 -30.27 14.49
C ASN A 210 7.29 -28.90 14.40
N GLU A 211 8.62 -28.89 14.32
CA GLU A 211 9.39 -27.64 14.24
C GLU A 211 9.09 -26.84 12.95
N ALA A 212 8.74 -27.53 11.86
CA ALA A 212 8.36 -26.90 10.59
C ALA A 212 6.94 -26.30 10.65
N GLU A 213 6.02 -26.99 11.32
CA GLU A 213 4.64 -26.51 11.54
C GLU A 213 4.65 -25.26 12.44
N ASP A 214 5.45 -25.27 13.50
CA ASP A 214 5.63 -24.11 14.37
C ASP A 214 6.27 -22.93 13.62
N GLU A 215 7.14 -23.18 12.63
CA GLU A 215 7.75 -22.13 11.80
C GLU A 215 6.74 -21.52 10.82
N ASP A 216 5.93 -22.33 10.12
CA ASP A 216 4.89 -21.83 9.22
C ASP A 216 3.81 -21.02 9.95
N GLU A 217 3.36 -21.48 11.13
CA GLU A 217 2.39 -20.72 11.94
C GLU A 217 2.95 -19.35 12.35
N ARG A 218 4.23 -19.30 12.76
CA ARG A 218 4.91 -18.03 13.07
C ARG A 218 5.07 -17.14 11.84
N ASP A 219 5.32 -17.69 10.67
CA ASP A 219 5.38 -16.91 9.43
C ASP A 219 4.00 -16.36 9.04
N ARG A 220 2.96 -17.18 9.23
CA ARG A 220 1.57 -16.78 8.99
C ARG A 220 1.16 -15.64 9.90
N GLU A 221 1.35 -15.78 11.21
CA GLU A 221 1.06 -14.73 12.20
C GLU A 221 1.73 -13.41 11.83
N ARG A 222 3.01 -13.46 11.45
CA ARG A 222 3.78 -12.29 11.03
C ARG A 222 3.20 -11.59 9.80
N ILE A 223 2.79 -12.34 8.79
CA ILE A 223 2.19 -11.77 7.58
C ILE A 223 0.84 -11.14 7.90
N LEU A 224 0.02 -11.81 8.71
CA LEU A 224 -1.29 -11.31 9.11
C LEU A 224 -1.19 -9.99 9.89
N LEU A 225 -0.28 -9.92 10.87
CA LEU A 225 0.02 -8.68 11.59
C LEU A 225 0.44 -7.55 10.63
N ARG A 226 1.23 -7.88 9.60
CA ARG A 226 1.69 -6.90 8.62
C ARG A 226 0.58 -6.42 7.70
N LEU A 227 -0.34 -7.30 7.30
CA LEU A 227 -1.51 -6.97 6.49
C LEU A 227 -2.44 -6.03 7.27
N GLU A 228 -2.72 -6.33 8.54
CA GLU A 228 -3.54 -5.46 9.39
C GLU A 228 -2.88 -4.09 9.63
N TRP A 229 -1.58 -4.07 9.91
CA TRP A 229 -0.82 -2.82 10.02
C TRP A 229 -0.92 -1.99 8.74
N ALA A 230 -0.68 -2.62 7.59
CA ALA A 230 -0.78 -1.97 6.30
C ALA A 230 -2.20 -1.46 6.01
N ALA A 231 -3.24 -2.14 6.47
CA ALA A 231 -4.63 -1.69 6.35
C ALA A 231 -4.85 -0.37 7.13
N LEU A 232 -4.36 -0.29 8.36
CA LEU A 232 -4.43 0.93 9.15
C LEU A 232 -3.61 2.07 8.54
N GLU A 233 -2.43 1.79 7.98
CA GLU A 233 -1.65 2.80 7.25
C GLU A 233 -2.36 3.25 5.97
N ALA A 234 -3.00 2.33 5.24
CA ALA A 234 -3.74 2.63 4.03
C ALA A 234 -4.90 3.60 4.29
N LEU A 235 -5.66 3.40 5.36
CA LEU A 235 -6.75 4.30 5.74
C LEU A 235 -6.27 5.71 6.07
N ASP A 236 -5.17 5.85 6.80
CA ASP A 236 -4.60 7.16 7.10
C ASP A 236 -4.01 7.83 5.86
N ALA A 237 -3.39 7.04 4.98
CA ALA A 237 -2.91 7.53 3.71
C ALA A 237 -4.06 8.00 2.82
N LEU A 238 -5.22 7.32 2.81
CA LEU A 238 -6.41 7.77 2.09
C LEU A 238 -6.91 9.14 2.60
N ASP A 239 -7.00 9.31 3.93
CA ASP A 239 -7.37 10.58 4.56
C ASP A 239 -6.40 11.72 4.16
N GLY A 240 -5.10 11.45 4.27
CA GLY A 240 -4.05 12.41 3.93
C GLY A 240 -4.05 12.76 2.45
N ASN A 241 -4.16 11.76 1.58
CA ASN A 241 -4.22 11.93 0.13
C ASN A 241 -5.45 12.75 -0.28
N ALA A 242 -6.61 12.55 0.36
CA ALA A 242 -7.81 13.32 0.06
C ALA A 242 -7.63 14.82 0.34
N GLN A 243 -7.00 15.16 1.48
CA GLN A 243 -6.67 16.55 1.82
C GLN A 243 -5.66 17.15 0.84
N GLU A 244 -4.58 16.41 0.54
CA GLU A 244 -3.54 16.88 -0.38
C GLU A 244 -4.10 17.08 -1.81
N LEU A 245 -4.94 16.17 -2.31
CA LEU A 245 -5.61 16.30 -3.60
C LEU A 245 -6.47 17.57 -3.69
N GLN A 246 -7.20 17.90 -2.62
CA GLN A 246 -7.99 19.13 -2.57
C GLN A 246 -7.09 20.37 -2.69
N ILE A 247 -5.98 20.40 -1.95
CA ILE A 247 -5.00 21.50 -1.98
C ILE A 247 -4.38 21.64 -3.37
N LEU A 248 -3.91 20.53 -3.96
CA LEU A 248 -3.26 20.52 -5.27
C LEU A 248 -4.22 20.91 -6.40
N THR A 249 -5.47 20.46 -6.32
CA THR A 249 -6.49 20.84 -7.30
C THR A 249 -6.75 22.35 -7.25
N HIS A 250 -6.85 22.92 -6.06
CA HIS A 250 -6.99 24.36 -5.89
C HIS A 250 -5.74 25.13 -6.36
N ALA A 251 -4.54 24.64 -6.04
CA ALA A 251 -3.28 25.25 -6.45
C ALA A 251 -3.12 25.28 -7.98
N LEU A 252 -3.48 24.19 -8.68
CA LEU A 252 -3.46 24.12 -10.14
C LEU A 252 -4.45 25.10 -10.76
N LYS A 253 -5.67 25.19 -10.24
CA LYS A 253 -6.67 26.15 -10.71
C LYS A 253 -6.17 27.60 -10.58
N MET A 254 -5.56 27.94 -9.45
CA MET A 254 -4.97 29.28 -9.25
C MET A 254 -3.79 29.57 -10.19
N GLN A 255 -3.03 28.54 -10.57
CA GLN A 255 -1.94 28.66 -11.54
C GLN A 255 -2.46 28.86 -12.97
N GLU A 256 -3.62 28.31 -13.31
CA GLU A 256 -4.30 28.51 -14.59
C GLU A 256 -4.90 29.93 -14.67
N ASP A 257 -5.61 30.36 -13.61
CA ASP A 257 -6.26 31.67 -13.53
C ASP A 257 -5.24 32.84 -13.46
N GLY A 258 -4.03 32.58 -12.94
CA GLY A 258 -2.95 33.57 -12.80
C GLY A 258 -2.02 33.72 -14.00
N ARG A 259 -2.18 32.93 -15.07
CA ARG A 259 -1.45 33.16 -16.33
C ARG A 259 -2.13 34.31 -17.08
N PRO A 260 -1.47 35.48 -17.28
CA PRO A 260 -2.02 36.47 -18.18
C PRO A 260 -2.20 35.81 -19.54
N THR A 261 -3.40 35.92 -20.11
CA THR A 261 -3.66 35.62 -21.52
C THR A 261 -2.75 36.52 -22.36
N GLN A 262 -1.53 36.05 -22.63
CA GLN A 262 -0.72 36.55 -23.72
C GLN A 262 -1.40 36.04 -24.98
N ASP A 263 -2.37 36.81 -25.47
CA ASP A 263 -2.76 36.91 -26.89
C ASP A 263 -3.84 37.99 -27.03
N ALA A 264 -3.40 39.17 -27.45
CA ALA A 264 -4.12 40.13 -28.30
C ALA A 264 -3.11 41.08 -28.94
#